data_AF-A0A1E3GSG5-F1
#
_entry.id   AF-A0A1E3GSG5-F1
#
_cell.length_a   1.000
_cell.length_b   1.000
_cell.length_c   1.000
_cell.angle_alpha   90.00
_cell.angle_beta   90.00
_cell.angle_gamma   90.00
#
_symmetry.space_group_name_H-M   'P 1'
#
loop_
_entity.id
_entity.type
_entity.pdbx_description
1 polymer ?
#
loop_
_entity_poly.entity_id
_entity_poly.type
_entity_poly.pdbx_seq_one_letter_code
_entity_poly.pdbx_strand_id
1 'polypeptide(L)'
;MKVETLRDVLHWTSEFHQHLAECLKRGADKTENTRAQMLLNYLSEHEEKLGHAGHQFEVTGNEHALNTWCYEYFDKNPIVQHHHCDAPFAELSTTDIMQVIIHQHQQIIDLYRYLHDRADIDRQKN
;
A
#
# COMPACT_ATOMS: atom_id res chain seq x y z
N MET A 1 -7.40 -12.11 1.06
CA MET A 1 -8.17 -11.66 2.24
C MET A 1 -9.44 -10.95 1.78
N LYS A 2 -10.58 -11.04 2.49
CA LYS A 2 -11.73 -10.16 2.24
C LYS A 2 -11.56 -8.90 3.08
N VAL A 3 -11.64 -7.74 2.46
CA VAL A 3 -11.46 -6.44 3.13
C VAL A 3 -12.85 -5.88 3.40
N GLU A 4 -13.22 -5.77 4.67
CA GLU A 4 -14.60 -5.48 5.06
C GLU A 4 -14.70 -4.28 6.01
N THR A 5 -13.64 -4.04 6.79
CA THR A 5 -13.55 -2.97 7.79
C THR A 5 -12.36 -2.04 7.55
N LEU A 6 -12.33 -0.90 8.24
CA LEU A 6 -11.15 -0.01 8.24
C LEU A 6 -9.90 -0.71 8.79
N ARG A 7 -10.06 -1.62 9.76
CA ARG A 7 -8.97 -2.50 10.22
C ARG A 7 -8.40 -3.32 9.08
N ASP A 8 -9.27 -3.95 8.29
CA ASP A 8 -8.81 -4.77 7.16
C ASP A 8 -8.12 -3.91 6.08
N VAL A 9 -8.56 -2.67 5.87
CA VAL A 9 -7.89 -1.70 4.98
C VAL A 9 -6.47 -1.41 5.46
N LEU A 10 -6.30 -1.11 6.76
CA LEU A 10 -5.00 -0.83 7.36
C LEU A 10 -4.09 -2.06 7.32
N HIS A 11 -4.63 -3.23 7.65
CA HIS A 11 -3.92 -4.50 7.58
C HIS A 11 -3.43 -4.76 6.16
N TRP A 12 -4.32 -4.69 5.18
CA TRP A 12 -4.00 -4.86 3.77
C TRP A 12 -2.92 -3.87 3.29
N THR A 13 -3.05 -2.60 3.66
CA THR A 13 -2.08 -1.56 3.26
C THR A 13 -0.70 -1.81 3.88
N SER A 14 -0.66 -2.24 5.15
CA SER A 14 0.57 -2.64 5.82
C SER A 14 1.25 -3.82 5.11
N GLU A 15 0.49 -4.89 4.82
CA GLU A 15 1.00 -6.06 4.10
C GLU A 15 1.48 -5.70 2.69
N PHE A 16 0.77 -4.81 2.00
CA PHE A 16 1.17 -4.31 0.68
C PHE A 16 2.56 -3.67 0.72
N HIS A 17 2.79 -2.74 1.65
CA HIS A 17 4.08 -2.05 1.77
C HIS A 17 5.21 -3.00 2.19
N GLN A 18 4.94 -3.94 3.11
CA GLN A 18 5.92 -4.96 3.48
C GLN A 18 6.30 -5.84 2.29
N HIS A 19 5.31 -6.30 1.50
CA HIS A 19 5.57 -7.11 0.31
C HIS A 19 6.36 -6.33 -0.74
N LEU A 20 6.00 -5.07 -0.98
CA LEU A 20 6.70 -4.20 -1.92
C LEU A 20 8.16 -3.97 -1.50
N ALA A 21 8.42 -3.76 -0.20
CA ALA A 21 9.77 -3.66 0.33
C ALA A 21 10.60 -4.91 -0.03
N GLU A 22 10.05 -6.10 0.19
CA GLU A 22 10.75 -7.34 -0.16
C GLU A 22 11.00 -7.47 -1.68
N CYS A 23 10.03 -7.07 -2.52
CA CYS A 23 10.20 -7.06 -3.97
C CYS A 23 11.37 -6.16 -4.39
N LEU A 24 11.42 -4.95 -3.82
CA LEU A 24 12.45 -3.96 -4.09
C LEU A 24 13.81 -4.44 -3.60
N LYS A 25 13.87 -5.04 -2.42
CA LYS A 25 15.11 -5.63 -1.89
C LYS A 25 15.65 -6.72 -2.79
N ARG A 26 14.80 -7.66 -3.20
CA ARG A 26 15.17 -8.71 -4.17
C ARG A 26 15.61 -8.14 -5.52
N GLY A 27 15.02 -7.03 -5.95
CA GLY A 27 15.46 -6.30 -7.15
C GLY A 27 16.85 -5.71 -6.99
N ALA A 28 17.12 -5.07 -5.84
CA ALA A 28 18.41 -4.47 -5.52
C ALA A 28 19.55 -5.50 -5.48
N ASP A 29 19.27 -6.71 -4.99
CA ASP A 29 20.24 -7.81 -4.90
C ASP A 29 20.60 -8.40 -6.27
N LYS A 30 19.75 -8.20 -7.29
CA LYS A 30 19.89 -8.81 -8.63
C LYS A 30 20.26 -7.83 -9.74
N THR A 31 20.06 -6.53 -9.55
CA THR A 31 20.33 -5.54 -10.59
C THR A 31 21.84 -5.29 -10.74
N GLU A 32 22.30 -5.17 -11.99
CA GLU A 32 23.70 -4.80 -12.30
C GLU A 32 23.91 -3.27 -12.35
N ASN A 33 22.82 -2.50 -12.35
CA ASN A 33 22.88 -1.04 -12.42
C ASN A 33 23.01 -0.44 -11.02
N THR A 34 24.19 0.11 -10.70
CA THR A 34 24.47 0.71 -9.37
C THR A 34 23.47 1.80 -8.97
N ARG A 35 23.02 2.63 -9.92
CA ARG A 35 22.06 3.70 -9.61
C ARG A 35 20.66 3.13 -9.31
N ALA A 36 20.24 2.10 -10.05
CA ALA A 36 19.00 1.39 -9.77
C ALA A 36 19.08 0.67 -8.42
N GLN A 37 20.20 0.01 -8.11
CA GLN A 37 20.44 -0.65 -6.83
C GLN A 37 20.30 0.31 -5.65
N MET A 38 20.91 1.50 -5.73
CA MET A 38 20.79 2.52 -4.68
C MET A 38 19.34 2.97 -4.48
N LEU A 39 18.61 3.21 -5.57
CA LEU A 39 17.20 3.59 -5.52
C LEU A 39 16.34 2.47 -4.91
N LEU A 40 16.51 1.23 -5.34
CA LEU A 40 15.76 0.07 -4.86
C LEU A 40 15.99 -0.17 -3.36
N ASN A 41 17.24 -0.06 -2.88
CA ASN A 41 17.52 -0.15 -1.44
C ASN A 41 16.85 0.98 -0.65
N TYR A 42 16.94 2.22 -1.13
CA TYR A 42 16.28 3.36 -0.48
C TYR A 42 14.77 3.17 -0.40
N LEU A 43 14.13 2.76 -1.51
CA LEU A 43 12.70 2.52 -1.56
C LEU A 43 12.31 1.34 -0.66
N SER A 44 13.06 0.23 -0.66
CA SER A 44 12.82 -0.90 0.23
C SER A 44 12.75 -0.46 1.71
N GLU A 45 13.73 0.31 2.18
CA GLU A 45 13.74 0.83 3.55
C GLU A 45 12.58 1.82 3.82
N HIS A 46 12.14 2.54 2.80
CA HIS A 46 11.01 3.46 2.92
C HIS A 46 9.68 2.69 3.05
N GLU A 47 9.46 1.69 2.20
CA GLU A 47 8.28 0.85 2.23
C GLU A 47 8.17 0.05 3.54
N GLU A 48 9.29 -0.43 4.11
CA GLU A 48 9.29 -1.04 5.45
C GLU A 48 8.75 -0.09 6.53
N LYS A 49 9.14 1.18 6.47
CA LYS A 49 8.65 2.21 7.42
C LYS A 49 7.17 2.49 7.23
N LEU A 50 6.69 2.55 5.99
CA LEU A 50 5.26 2.73 5.69
C LEU A 50 4.44 1.53 6.16
N GLY A 51 4.90 0.31 5.90
CA GLY A 51 4.28 -0.91 6.40
C GLY A 51 4.20 -0.92 7.91
N HIS A 52 5.29 -0.58 8.60
CA HIS A 52 5.30 -0.47 10.06
C HIS A 52 4.32 0.61 10.56
N ALA A 53 4.28 1.79 9.93
CA ALA A 53 3.36 2.85 10.32
C ALA A 53 1.89 2.43 10.16
N GLY A 54 1.55 1.79 9.03
CA GLY A 54 0.21 1.23 8.80
C GLY A 54 -0.20 0.23 9.87
N HIS A 55 0.70 -0.70 10.22
CA HIS A 55 0.47 -1.66 11.29
C HIS A 55 0.33 -1.00 12.66
N GLN A 56 1.10 0.05 12.96
CA GLN A 56 0.95 0.80 14.22
C GLN A 56 -0.44 1.44 14.32
N PHE A 57 -1.00 1.99 13.24
CA PHE A 57 -2.38 2.49 13.24
C PHE A 57 -3.41 1.38 13.44
N GLU A 58 -3.17 0.18 12.90
CA GLU A 58 -4.03 -0.99 13.09
C GLU A 58 -4.11 -1.44 14.56
N VAL A 59 -2.98 -1.46 15.28
CA VAL A 59 -2.92 -1.98 16.67
C VAL A 59 -3.16 -0.92 17.74
N THR A 60 -2.97 0.36 17.43
CA THR A 60 -3.17 1.48 18.38
C THR A 60 -4.41 2.32 18.11
N GLY A 61 -5.07 2.09 16.97
CA GLY A 61 -6.25 2.85 16.56
C GLY A 61 -7.43 2.69 17.51
N ASN A 62 -8.37 3.64 17.44
CA ASN A 62 -9.61 3.55 18.22
C ASN A 62 -10.45 2.36 17.73
N GLU A 63 -10.79 1.44 18.63
CA GLU A 63 -11.54 0.22 18.30
C GLU A 63 -12.88 0.48 17.59
N HIS A 64 -13.63 1.51 17.97
CA HIS A 64 -14.88 1.82 17.28
C HIS A 64 -14.64 2.29 15.84
N ALA A 65 -13.60 3.10 15.61
CA ALA A 65 -13.23 3.52 14.26
C ALA A 65 -12.75 2.33 13.42
N LEU A 66 -11.88 1.48 13.97
CA LEU A 66 -11.31 0.32 13.27
C LEU A 66 -12.37 -0.69 12.82
N ASN A 67 -13.43 -0.87 13.61
CA ASN A 67 -14.55 -1.77 13.29
C ASN A 67 -15.61 -1.12 12.37
N THR A 68 -15.35 0.05 11.78
CA THR A 68 -16.24 0.67 10.79
C THR A 68 -16.23 -0.14 9.50
N TRP A 69 -17.41 -0.53 9.03
CA TRP A 69 -17.59 -1.32 7.81
C TRP A 69 -17.42 -0.48 6.54
N CYS A 70 -16.74 -1.04 5.55
CA CYS A 70 -16.43 -0.40 4.26
C CYS A 70 -16.94 -1.22 3.06
N TYR A 71 -17.92 -2.11 3.25
CA TYR A 71 -18.39 -3.04 2.20
C TYR A 71 -18.79 -2.41 0.86
N GLU A 72 -19.56 -1.32 0.87
CA GLU A 72 -20.00 -0.65 -0.38
C GLU A 72 -18.86 -0.07 -1.21
N TYR A 73 -17.68 0.07 -0.62
CA TYR A 73 -16.50 0.62 -1.26
C TYR A 73 -15.77 -0.44 -2.10
N PHE A 74 -15.57 -1.64 -1.54
CA PHE A 74 -14.83 -2.72 -2.20
C PHE A 74 -15.57 -3.37 -3.37
N ASP A 75 -16.90 -3.36 -3.34
CA ASP A 75 -17.73 -3.83 -4.45
C ASP A 75 -17.59 -2.95 -5.71
N LYS A 76 -17.25 -1.66 -5.54
CA LYS A 76 -17.17 -0.68 -6.64
C LYS A 76 -15.75 -0.41 -7.12
N ASN A 77 -14.75 -0.67 -6.27
CA ASN A 77 -13.35 -0.54 -6.60
C ASN A 77 -12.64 -1.80 -6.08
N PRO A 78 -12.53 -2.86 -6.90
CA PRO A 78 -11.71 -3.99 -6.50
C PRO A 78 -10.29 -3.46 -6.34
N ILE A 79 -9.84 -3.33 -5.10
CA ILE A 79 -8.42 -3.12 -4.84
C ILE A 79 -7.72 -4.27 -5.54
N VAL A 80 -6.83 -3.96 -6.47
CA VAL A 80 -6.08 -5.02 -7.12
C VAL A 80 -5.15 -5.59 -6.05
N GLN A 81 -5.49 -6.78 -5.57
CA GLN A 81 -4.70 -7.55 -4.61
C GLN A 81 -3.45 -8.08 -5.31
N HIS A 82 -2.60 -7.19 -5.82
CA HIS A 82 -1.30 -7.56 -6.34
C HIS A 82 -0.41 -7.92 -5.15
N HIS A 83 -0.47 -9.18 -4.75
CA HIS A 83 0.45 -9.82 -3.81
C HIS A 83 1.67 -10.41 -4.53
N HIS A 84 1.95 -9.96 -5.75
CA HIS A 84 3.00 -10.51 -6.58
C HIS A 84 3.95 -9.39 -6.98
N CYS A 85 5.25 -9.67 -6.88
CA CYS A 85 6.28 -8.86 -7.51
C CYS A 85 6.21 -9.08 -9.02
N ASP A 86 5.17 -8.58 -9.67
CA ASP A 86 4.95 -8.78 -11.10
C ASP A 86 5.94 -7.95 -11.93
N ALA A 87 6.49 -6.88 -11.35
CA ALA A 87 7.50 -6.05 -11.98
C ALA A 87 8.91 -6.67 -11.81
N PRO A 88 9.67 -6.87 -12.90
CA PRO A 88 11.05 -7.33 -12.84
C PRO A 88 11.99 -6.19 -12.42
N PHE A 89 11.87 -5.71 -11.17
CA PHE A 89 12.59 -4.53 -10.67
C PHE A 89 14.12 -4.56 -10.90
N ALA A 90 14.71 -5.74 -11.00
CA ALA A 90 16.14 -5.91 -11.29
C ALA A 90 16.53 -5.42 -12.70
N GLU A 91 15.61 -5.47 -13.66
CA GLU A 91 15.81 -5.16 -15.08
C GLU A 91 15.36 -3.72 -15.45
N LEU A 92 14.68 -3.04 -14.53
CA LEU A 92 14.09 -1.73 -14.77
C LEU A 92 15.11 -0.58 -14.64
N SER A 93 14.91 0.48 -15.42
CA SER A 93 15.63 1.73 -15.22
C SER A 93 15.10 2.44 -13.96
N THR A 94 15.86 3.40 -13.42
CA THR A 94 15.38 4.23 -12.29
C THR A 94 14.07 4.95 -12.60
N THR A 95 13.84 5.33 -13.86
CA THR A 95 12.60 6.00 -14.28
C THR A 95 11.43 5.04 -14.23
N ASP A 96 11.60 3.82 -14.76
CA ASP A 96 10.54 2.81 -14.80
C ASP A 96 10.20 2.31 -13.39
N ILE A 97 11.21 2.15 -12.53
CA ILE A 97 11.01 1.84 -11.10
C ILE A 97 10.11 2.90 -10.46
N MET A 98 10.42 4.18 -10.63
CA MET A 98 9.60 5.26 -10.05
C MET A 98 8.18 5.28 -10.61
N GLN A 99 7.99 5.02 -11.91
CA GLN A 99 6.67 4.97 -12.51
C GLN A 99 5.80 3.87 -11.90
N VAL A 100 6.36 2.66 -11.73
CA VAL A 100 5.66 1.53 -11.09
C VAL A 100 5.25 1.89 -9.67
N ILE A 101 6.18 2.43 -8.87
CA ILE A 101 5.94 2.75 -7.46
C ILE A 101 4.90 3.85 -7.30
N ILE A 102 5.03 4.94 -8.07
CA ILE A 102 4.05 6.04 -8.04
C ILE A 102 2.66 5.54 -8.45
N HIS A 103 2.57 4.70 -9.48
CA HIS A 103 1.30 4.16 -9.92
C HIS A 103 0.63 3.33 -8.82
N GLN A 104 1.39 2.45 -8.16
CA GLN A 104 0.88 1.62 -7.07
C GLN A 104 0.47 2.45 -5.84
N HIS A 105 1.30 3.41 -5.42
CA HIS A 105 0.97 4.31 -4.31
C HIS A 105 -0.25 5.18 -4.62
N GLN A 106 -0.45 5.61 -5.87
CA GLN A 106 -1.62 6.40 -6.24
C GLN A 106 -2.93 5.61 -6.02
N GLN A 107 -2.93 4.30 -6.29
CA GLN A 107 -4.10 3.45 -6.01
C GLN A 107 -4.45 3.42 -4.52
N ILE A 108 -3.45 3.36 -3.64
CA ILE A 108 -3.64 3.39 -2.17
C ILE A 108 -4.13 4.75 -1.72
N ILE A 109 -3.56 5.84 -2.26
CA ILE A 109 -3.99 7.20 -1.95
C ILE A 109 -5.45 7.42 -2.36
N ASP A 110 -5.84 6.95 -3.54
CA ASP A 110 -7.21 7.10 -4.04
C ASP A 110 -8.21 6.29 -3.20
N LEU A 111 -7.79 5.12 -2.71
CA LEU A 111 -8.52 4.36 -1.71
C LEU A 111 -8.78 5.17 -0.44
N TYR A 112 -7.75 5.74 0.18
CA TYR A 112 -7.92 6.50 1.42
C TYR A 112 -8.71 7.79 1.21
N ARG A 113 -8.54 8.48 0.06
CA ARG A 113 -9.36 9.65 -0.30
C ARG A 113 -10.83 9.29 -0.41
N TYR A 114 -11.15 8.19 -1.08
CA TYR A 114 -12.53 7.74 -1.18
C TYR A 114 -13.14 7.43 0.19
N LEU A 115 -12.41 6.72 1.05
CA LEU A 115 -12.85 6.39 2.41
C LEU A 115 -13.10 7.67 3.23
N HIS A 116 -12.20 8.65 3.10
CA HIS A 116 -12.34 9.95 3.74
C HIS A 116 -13.61 10.69 3.28
N ASP A 117 -13.83 10.82 1.97
CA ASP A 117 -14.96 11.56 1.41
C ASP A 117 -16.32 10.99 1.83
N ARG A 118 -16.39 9.68 2.11
CA ARG A 118 -17.62 9.03 2.60
C ARG A 118 -17.81 9.09 4.10
N ALA A 119 -16.74 9.17 4.88
CA ALA A 119 -16.85 9.33 6.33
C ALA A 119 -17.63 10.61 6.70
N ASP A 120 -17.51 11.67 5.91
CA ASP A 120 -18.25 12.92 6.12
C ASP A 120 -19.73 12.82 5.74
N ILE A 121 -20.09 11.99 4.76
CA ILE A 121 -21.49 11.81 4.31
C ILE A 121 -22.33 11.11 5.38
N ASP A 122 -21.78 10.12 6.07
CA ASP A 122 -22.47 9.44 7.17
C ASP A 122 -22.58 10.30 8.43
N ARG A 123 -21.62 11.21 8.64
CA ARG A 123 -21.65 12.15 9.77
C ARG A 123 -22.77 13.19 9.66
N GLN A 124 -23.24 13.49 8.45
CA GLN A 124 -24.35 14.42 8.20
C GLN A 124 -25.75 13.79 8.31
N LYS A 125 -25.83 12.45 8.42
CA LYS A 125 -27.11 11.73 8.55
C LYS A 125 -27.50 11.42 10.00
N ASN A 126 -26.63 11.70 10.98
CA ASN A 126 -26.85 11.46 12.41
C ASN A 126 -27.07 12.75 13.20
#